data_AF-A0A7C7MNS5-F1
#
_entry.id   AF-A0A7C7MNS5-F1
#
_cell.length_a   1.000
_cell.length_b   1.000
_cell.length_c   1.000
_cell.angle_alpha   90.00
_cell.angle_beta   90.00
_cell.angle_gamma   90.00
#
_symmetry.space_group_name_H-M   'P 1'
#
loop_
_entity.id
_entity.type
_entity.pdbx_description
1 polymer ?
#
loop_
_entity_poly.entity_id
_entity_poly.type
_entity_poly.pdbx_seq_one_letter_code
_entity_poly.pdbx_strand_id
1 'polypeptide(L)'
;MAMAERGSFMWAIVSITQIFLAIKLMDDLDGWLTTLIGASGAACVMIAIVVFREEQRNLLLNSMNKIQKEVHPDQIAKQGKGAWIGIAIWAAAMIFGAIAL
;
A
#
# COMPACT_ATOMS: atom_id res chain seq x y z
N MET A 1 -10.79 -11.64 1.83
CA MET A 1 -9.68 -10.79 2.32
C MET A 1 -10.12 -9.33 2.26
N ALA A 2 -10.22 -8.67 3.41
CA ALA A 2 -10.52 -7.25 3.47
C ALA A 2 -9.34 -6.43 2.88
N MET A 3 -9.60 -5.23 2.37
CA MET A 3 -8.58 -4.40 1.70
C MET A 3 -7.34 -4.15 2.58
N ALA A 4 -7.54 -3.94 3.88
CA ALA A 4 -6.44 -3.76 4.85
C ALA A 4 -5.59 -5.03 5.08
N GLU A 5 -6.09 -6.21 4.74
CA GLU A 5 -5.36 -7.48 4.87
C GLU A 5 -4.57 -7.83 3.60
N ARG A 6 -4.74 -7.04 2.52
CA ARG A 6 -4.04 -7.26 1.26
C ARG A 6 -2.66 -6.64 1.34
N GLY A 7 -1.63 -7.49 1.38
CA GLY A 7 -0.24 -7.05 1.34
C GLY A 7 0.05 -6.24 0.07
N SER A 8 -0.59 -6.59 -1.05
CA SER A 8 -0.47 -5.86 -2.31
C SER A 8 -0.87 -4.38 -2.18
N PHE A 9 -1.90 -4.10 -1.39
CA PHE A 9 -2.40 -2.75 -1.15
C PHE A 9 -1.42 -1.93 -0.30
N MET A 10 -0.85 -2.52 0.75
CA MET A 10 0.15 -1.85 1.59
C MET A 10 1.41 -1.49 0.79
N TRP A 11 1.91 -2.42 -0.02
CA TRP A 11 3.08 -2.16 -0.88
C TRP A 11 2.81 -1.10 -1.95
N ALA A 12 1.57 -1.00 -2.44
CA ALA A 12 1.17 0.07 -3.36
C ALA A 12 1.15 1.46 -2.68
N ILE A 13 0.65 1.58 -1.44
CA ILE A 13 0.69 2.85 -0.70
C ILE A 13 2.14 3.28 -0.45
N VAL A 14 3.00 2.34 -0.03
CA VAL A 14 4.42 2.60 0.20
C VAL A 14 5.11 3.04 -1.09
N SER A 15 4.86 2.38 -2.22
CA SER A 15 5.48 2.75 -3.50
C SER A 15 5.08 4.15 -3.96
N ILE A 16 3.79 4.51 -3.85
CA ILE A 16 3.32 5.87 -4.17
C ILE A 16 4.03 6.91 -3.30
N THR A 17 4.19 6.61 -2.01
CA THR A 17 4.86 7.52 -1.07
C THR A 17 6.34 7.69 -1.41
N GLN A 18 7.05 6.60 -1.74
CA GLN A 18 8.46 6.65 -2.15
C GLN A 18 8.66 7.42 -3.45
N ILE A 19 7.80 7.19 -4.46
CA ILE A 19 7.86 7.92 -5.73
C ILE A 19 7.58 9.41 -5.52
N PHE A 20 6.59 9.74 -4.70
CA PHE A 20 6.27 11.12 -4.37
C PHE A 20 7.45 11.84 -3.70
N LEU A 21 8.09 11.21 -2.72
CA LEU A 21 9.29 11.74 -2.08
C LEU A 21 10.46 11.88 -3.05
N ALA A 22 10.66 10.90 -3.94
CA ALA A 22 11.72 10.96 -4.96
C ALA A 22 11.54 12.16 -5.90
N ILE A 23 10.30 12.48 -6.28
CA ILE A 23 9.99 13.64 -7.13
C ILE A 23 10.21 14.95 -6.37
N LYS A 24 9.73 15.03 -5.11
CA LYS A 24 9.79 16.26 -4.33
C LYS A 24 11.20 16.61 -3.87
N LEU A 25 12.00 15.62 -3.52
CA LEU A 25 13.34 15.80 -2.99
C LEU A 25 14.41 15.74 -4.09
N MET A 26 14.02 15.70 -5.37
CA MET A 26 14.93 15.52 -6.50
C MET A 26 15.98 16.64 -6.60
N ASP A 27 15.59 17.87 -6.27
CA ASP A 27 16.46 19.05 -6.34
C ASP A 27 17.19 19.35 -5.02
N ASP A 28 16.69 18.83 -3.89
CA ASP A 28 17.21 19.10 -2.54
C ASP A 28 18.19 18.03 -2.03
N LEU A 29 18.18 16.84 -2.62
CA LEU A 29 19.06 15.72 -2.23
C LEU A 29 20.10 15.44 -3.30
N ASP A 30 21.26 14.94 -2.85
CA ASP A 30 22.30 14.44 -3.74
C ASP A 30 21.72 13.41 -4.73
N GLY A 31 22.13 13.47 -6.00
CA GLY A 31 21.58 12.62 -7.06
C GLY A 31 21.66 11.12 -6.77
N TRP A 32 22.63 10.64 -5.98
CA TRP A 32 22.72 9.24 -5.56
C TRP A 32 21.58 8.85 -4.60
N LEU A 33 21.14 9.76 -3.74
CA LEU A 33 20.06 9.52 -2.77
C LEU A 33 18.69 9.56 -3.46
N THR A 34 18.47 10.52 -4.36
CA THR A 34 17.27 10.55 -5.21
C THR A 34 17.14 9.29 -6.06
N THR A 35 18.26 8.79 -6.60
CA THR A 35 18.29 7.52 -7.35
C THR A 35 17.92 6.33 -6.47
N LEU A 36 18.41 6.29 -5.23
CA LEU A 36 18.10 5.22 -4.28
C LEU A 36 16.62 5.21 -3.87
N ILE A 37 16.03 6.39 -3.62
CA ILE A 37 14.61 6.54 -3.30
C ILE A 37 13.72 6.20 -4.51
N GLY A 38 14.14 6.58 -5.73
CA GLY A 38 13.44 6.21 -6.96
C GLY A 38 13.47 4.69 -7.20
N ALA A 39 14.64 4.07 -7.03
CA ALA A 39 14.82 2.62 -7.18
C ALA A 39 14.05 1.82 -6.13
N SER A 40 14.02 2.29 -4.86
CA SER A 40 13.23 1.66 -3.80
C SER A 40 11.73 1.79 -4.08
N GLY A 41 11.27 2.94 -4.59
CA GLY A 41 9.90 3.15 -5.06
C GLY A 41 9.50 2.16 -6.15
N ALA A 42 10.34 2.01 -7.18
CA ALA A 42 10.13 1.05 -8.26
C ALA A 42 10.13 -0.41 -7.76
N ALA A 43 11.02 -0.76 -6.83
CA ALA A 43 11.04 -2.08 -6.19
C ALA A 43 9.74 -2.37 -5.43
N CYS A 44 9.20 -1.38 -4.70
CA CYS A 44 7.92 -1.51 -4.00
C CYS A 44 6.75 -1.73 -4.98
N VAL A 45 6.76 -1.09 -6.16
CA VAL A 45 5.76 -1.36 -7.22
C VAL A 45 5.83 -2.82 -7.67
N MET A 46 7.05 -3.34 -7.92
CA MET A 46 7.23 -4.73 -8.34
C MET A 46 6.71 -5.71 -7.28
N ILE A 47 7.03 -5.47 -6.01
CA ILE A 47 6.52 -6.29 -4.89
C ILE A 47 5.00 -6.22 -4.83
N ALA A 48 4.40 -5.03 -4.94
CA ALA A 48 2.94 -4.87 -4.96
C ALA A 48 2.28 -5.71 -6.06
N ILE A 49 2.86 -5.73 -7.26
CA ILE A 49 2.35 -6.52 -8.41
C ILE A 49 2.49 -8.02 -8.17
N VAL A 50 3.65 -8.48 -7.68
CA VAL A 50 3.88 -9.91 -7.41
C VAL A 50 2.92 -10.41 -6.34
N VAL A 51 2.80 -9.69 -5.22
CA VAL A 51 1.88 -10.04 -4.14
C VAL A 51 0.43 -9.97 -4.63
N PHE A 52 0.08 -8.99 -5.47
CA PHE A 52 -1.26 -8.92 -6.07
C PHE A 52 -1.57 -10.16 -6.89
N ARG A 53 -0.64 -10.61 -7.74
CA ARG A 53 -0.81 -11.84 -8.54
C ARG A 53 -0.96 -13.07 -7.65
N GLU A 54 -0.19 -13.16 -6.57
CA GLU A 54 -0.33 -14.24 -5.59
C GLU A 54 -1.68 -14.22 -4.88
N GLU A 55 -2.15 -13.03 -4.47
CA GLU A 55 -3.47 -12.84 -3.86
C GLU A 55 -4.60 -13.24 -4.82
N GLN A 56 -4.54 -12.81 -6.09
CA GLN A 56 -5.53 -13.21 -7.10
C GLN A 56 -5.51 -14.72 -7.35
N ARG A 57 -4.32 -15.31 -7.48
CA ARG A 57 -4.17 -16.77 -7.64
C ARG A 57 -4.73 -17.52 -6.44
N ASN A 58 -4.48 -17.04 -5.22
CA ASN A 58 -5.03 -17.63 -4.00
C ASN A 58 -6.55 -17.47 -3.89
N LEU A 59 -7.13 -16.36 -4.38
CA LEU A 59 -8.59 -16.20 -4.43
C LEU A 59 -9.24 -17.14 -5.44
N LEU A 60 -8.58 -17.42 -6.56
CA LEU A 60 -9.09 -18.30 -7.63
C LEU A 60 -8.91 -19.79 -7.30
N LEU A 61 -7.77 -20.19 -6.71
CA LEU A 61 -7.44 -21.60 -6.50
C LEU A 61 -7.85 -22.13 -5.12
N ASN A 62 -8.00 -21.27 -4.11
CA ASN A 62 -8.30 -21.73 -2.75
C ASN A 62 -9.80 -21.67 -2.46
N SER A 63 -10.51 -22.79 -2.65
CA SER A 63 -11.92 -22.94 -2.26
C SER A 63 -12.15 -22.89 -0.74
N MET A 64 -11.09 -23.09 0.07
CA MET A 64 -11.15 -23.06 1.53
C MET A 64 -10.97 -21.67 2.15
N ASN A 65 -10.71 -20.62 1.36
CA ASN A 65 -10.68 -19.22 1.86
C ASN A 65 -12.04 -18.71 2.36
N LYS A 66 -13.12 -19.50 2.19
CA LYS A 66 -14.45 -19.28 2.74
C LYS A 66 -14.74 -20.08 4.02
N ILE A 67 -13.84 -20.97 4.46
CA ILE A 67 -13.97 -21.63 5.76
C ILE A 67 -13.90 -20.52 6.79
N GLN A 68 -14.99 -20.37 7.53
CA GLN A 68 -15.25 -19.31 8.50
C GLN A 68 -13.97 -19.00 9.29
N LYS A 69 -13.32 -17.88 8.97
CA LYS A 69 -12.38 -17.24 9.89
C LYS A 69 -13.18 -17.06 11.18
N GLU A 70 -12.71 -17.56 12.33
CA GLU A 70 -13.42 -17.48 13.63
C GLU A 70 -13.49 -16.05 14.18
N VAL A 71 -13.80 -15.10 13.32
CA VAL A 71 -13.91 -13.69 13.63
C VAL A 71 -15.39 -13.37 13.59
N HIS A 72 -15.92 -12.87 14.70
CA HIS A 72 -17.32 -12.47 14.78
C HIS A 72 -17.69 -11.53 13.62
N PRO A 73 -18.88 -11.68 13.01
CA PRO A 73 -19.32 -10.86 11.87
C PRO A 73 -19.16 -9.36 12.09
N ASP A 74 -19.29 -8.91 13.35
CA ASP A 74 -19.16 -7.52 13.78
C ASP A 74 -17.75 -6.94 13.56
N GLN A 75 -16.71 -7.78 13.68
CA GLN A 75 -15.33 -7.35 13.47
C GLN A 75 -14.98 -7.27 11.98
N ILE A 76 -15.53 -8.17 11.16
CA ILE A 76 -15.40 -8.13 9.69
C ILE A 76 -16.05 -6.85 9.15
N ALA A 77 -17.22 -6.47 9.68
CA ALA A 77 -17.92 -5.24 9.31
C ALA A 77 -17.14 -3.96 9.70
N LYS A 78 -16.39 -3.98 10.80
CA LYS A 78 -15.57 -2.84 11.26
C LYS A 78 -14.24 -2.72 10.51
N GLN A 79 -13.70 -3.81 9.99
CA GLN A 79 -12.40 -3.83 9.30
C GLN A 79 -12.37 -2.93 8.04
N GLY A 80 -13.48 -2.85 7.30
CA GLY A 80 -13.59 -1.96 6.14
C GLY A 80 -13.55 -0.47 6.49
N LYS A 81 -14.12 -0.07 7.64
CA LYS A 81 -14.11 1.32 8.10
C LYS A 81 -12.72 1.78 8.52
N GLY A 82 -11.95 0.92 9.20
CA GLY A 82 -10.57 1.23 9.61
C GLY A 82 -9.63 1.46 8.42
N ALA A 83 -9.77 0.66 7.35
CA ALA A 83 -8.99 0.82 6.13
C ALA A 83 -9.16 2.22 5.50
N TRP A 84 -10.41 2.67 5.36
CA TRP A 84 -10.72 3.98 4.77
C TRP A 84 -10.20 5.16 5.60
N ILE A 85 -10.23 5.04 6.92
CA ILE A 85 -9.64 6.06 7.80
C ILE A 85 -8.13 6.15 7.56
N GLY A 86 -7.43 5.01 7.46
CA GLY A 86 -6.00 4.97 7.14
C GLY A 86 -5.68 5.61 5.79
N ILE A 87 -6.47 5.32 4.75
CA ILE A 87 -6.32 5.94 3.42
C ILE A 87 -6.54 7.45 3.49
N ALA A 88 -7.55 7.91 4.23
CA ALA A 88 -7.85 9.34 4.35
C ALA A 88 -6.72 10.09 5.06
N ILE A 89 -6.17 9.53 6.14
CA ILE A 89 -5.02 10.11 6.86
C ILE A 89 -3.79 10.14 5.95
N TRP A 90 -3.50 9.05 5.25
CA TRP A 90 -2.40 8.99 4.30
C TRP A 90 -2.55 10.03 3.19
N ALA A 91 -3.73 10.14 2.58
CA ALA A 91 -4.00 11.13 1.53
C ALA A 91 -3.84 12.57 2.05
N ALA A 92 -4.34 12.86 3.26
CA ALA A 92 -4.14 14.17 3.89
C ALA A 92 -2.65 14.46 4.14
N ALA A 93 -1.86 13.49 4.59
CA ALA A 93 -0.43 13.63 4.78
C ALA A 93 0.31 13.89 3.46
N MET A 94 -0.08 13.21 2.36
CA MET A 94 0.49 13.44 1.03
C MET A 94 0.18 14.85 0.51
N ILE A 95 -1.05 15.34 0.71
CA ILE A 95 -1.43 16.71 0.33
C ILE A 95 -0.64 17.73 1.15
N PHE A 96 -0.54 17.54 2.46
CA PHE A 96 0.26 18.42 3.31
C PHE A 96 1.73 18.40 2.90
N GLY A 97 2.30 17.22 2.69
CA GLY A 97 3.66 17.05 2.17
C GLY A 97 3.84 17.74 0.83
N ALA A 98 2.83 17.79 -0.04
CA ALA A 98 2.94 18.46 -1.33
C ALA A 98 3.01 20.00 -1.23
N ILE A 99 2.54 20.57 -0.12
CA ILE A 99 2.54 22.02 0.15
C ILE A 99 3.76 22.41 1.00
N ALA A 100 4.13 21.56 1.96
CA ALA A 100 5.16 21.86 2.95
C ALA A 100 6.59 21.46 2.52
N LEU A 101 6.73 20.49 1.60
CA LEU A 101 7.97 20.12 0.89
C LEU A 101 7.88 20.63 -0.55
#